data_AF-A0A9X3KGN1-F1
#
_entry.id   AF-A0A9X3KGN1-F1
#
_cell.length_a   1.000
_cell.length_b   1.000
_cell.length_c   1.000
_cell.angle_alpha   90.00
_cell.angle_beta   90.00
_cell.angle_gamma   90.00
#
_symmetry.space_group_name_H-M   'P 1'
#
loop_
_entity.id
_entity.type
_entity.pdbx_description
1 polymer ?
#
loop_
_entity_poly.entity_id
_entity_poly.type
_entity_poly.pdbx_seq_one_letter_code
_entity_poly.pdbx_strand_id
1 'polypeptide(L)'
;MTVYFATELDNSLSGRFYIKIGRSKALTRRLSNLQTGNRRTIALMGVIRTSSVEEDGEIERELHDLFRDKHDVREWFFLTPEDVIDSLKRYSSRAYIAIGQDAFEIISYDRDAVPEFASPWLWGDTDLYEFCPNCGWASGWTYSENFGGDLCLECGASEHDYDRLGPDE
;
A
#
# COMPACT_ATOMS: atom_id res chain seq x y z
N MET A 1 7.57 15.17 -1.29
CA MET A 1 8.46 14.14 -1.89
C MET A 1 8.02 12.80 -1.35
N THR A 2 8.64 11.68 -1.73
CA THR A 2 8.20 10.37 -1.23
C THR A 2 9.34 9.37 -1.12
N VAL A 3 9.36 8.63 -0.01
CA VAL A 3 10.01 7.32 0.06
C VAL A 3 9.01 6.27 -0.42
N TYR A 4 9.44 5.28 -1.19
CA TYR A 4 8.58 4.27 -1.79
C TYR A 4 9.15 2.86 -1.64
N PHE A 5 8.24 1.89 -1.62
CA PHE A 5 8.52 0.46 -1.70
C PHE A 5 8.00 -0.05 -3.05
N ALA A 6 8.83 -0.69 -3.87
CA ALA A 6 8.41 -1.26 -5.15
C ALA A 6 9.01 -2.66 -5.34
N THR A 7 8.29 -3.55 -6.01
CA THR A 7 8.71 -4.94 -6.21
C THR A 7 8.55 -5.38 -7.66
N GLU A 8 9.19 -6.49 -8.02
CA GLU A 8 8.95 -7.22 -9.26
C GLU A 8 7.87 -8.30 -9.02
N LEU A 9 6.72 -8.19 -9.68
CA LEU A 9 5.57 -9.09 -9.45
C LEU A 9 5.88 -10.57 -9.68
N ASP A 10 6.68 -10.88 -10.72
CA ASP A 10 6.96 -12.26 -11.13
C ASP A 10 8.06 -12.95 -10.30
N ASN A 11 8.54 -12.30 -9.22
CA ASN A 11 9.67 -12.78 -8.43
C ASN A 11 9.30 -13.17 -6.99
N SER A 12 8.02 -13.53 -6.74
CA SER A 12 7.59 -14.01 -5.43
C SER A 12 8.14 -15.42 -5.18
N LEU A 13 9.23 -15.49 -4.41
CA LEU A 13 9.83 -16.75 -3.98
C LEU A 13 9.33 -17.06 -2.57
N SER A 14 8.44 -18.03 -2.43
CA SER A 14 7.96 -18.52 -1.12
C SER A 14 7.42 -17.40 -0.21
N GLY A 15 6.61 -16.48 -0.76
CA GLY A 15 6.03 -15.35 -0.02
C GLY A 15 7.00 -14.20 0.28
N ARG A 16 8.23 -14.25 -0.23
CA ARG A 16 9.21 -13.17 -0.13
C ARG A 16 9.38 -12.49 -1.48
N PHE A 17 9.54 -11.18 -1.43
CA PHE A 17 9.64 -10.32 -2.59
C PHE A 17 11.00 -9.64 -2.64
N TYR A 18 11.43 -9.32 -3.85
CA TYR A 18 12.58 -8.47 -4.07
C TYR A 18 12.12 -7.02 -4.11
N ILE A 19 12.23 -6.35 -2.96
CA ILE A 19 11.64 -5.04 -2.73
C ILE A 19 12.73 -3.97 -2.77
N LYS A 20 12.52 -2.98 -3.63
CA LYS A 20 13.30 -1.76 -3.69
C LYS A 20 12.76 -0.73 -2.71
N ILE A 21 13.64 -0.20 -1.88
CA ILE A 21 13.36 0.97 -1.04
C ILE A 21 14.11 2.15 -1.63
N GLY A 22 13.41 3.21 -2.01
CA GLY A 22 14.07 4.41 -2.52
C GLY A 22 13.24 5.68 -2.34
N ARG A 23 13.82 6.82 -2.71
CA ARG A 23 13.11 8.12 -2.71
C ARG A 23 12.95 8.74 -4.09
N SER A 24 11.90 9.56 -4.25
CA SER A 24 11.63 10.29 -5.50
C SER A 24 10.80 11.54 -5.29
N LYS A 25 11.05 12.57 -6.12
CA LYS A 25 10.16 13.73 -6.29
C LYS A 25 9.02 13.47 -7.28
N ALA A 26 9.21 12.53 -8.21
CA ALA A 26 8.29 12.21 -9.29
C ALA A 26 8.15 10.69 -9.38
N LEU A 27 7.32 10.12 -8.50
CA LEU A 27 7.20 8.69 -8.32
C LEU A 27 6.79 7.96 -9.61
N THR A 28 5.76 8.44 -10.31
CA THR A 28 5.29 7.85 -11.58
C THR A 28 6.41 7.74 -12.62
N ARG A 29 7.19 8.81 -12.81
CA ARG A 29 8.34 8.81 -13.72
C ARG A 29 9.43 7.84 -13.25
N ARG A 30 9.68 7.77 -11.94
CA ARG A 30 10.66 6.85 -11.36
C ARG A 30 10.25 5.39 -11.57
N LEU A 31 8.99 5.04 -11.34
CA LEU A 31 8.46 3.70 -11.60
C LEU A 31 8.55 3.34 -13.09
N SER A 32 8.21 4.26 -13.99
CA SER A 32 8.36 4.05 -15.45
C SER A 32 9.83 3.84 -15.87
N ASN A 33 10.77 4.59 -15.30
CA ASN A 33 12.20 4.39 -15.53
C ASN A 33 12.67 3.04 -14.98
N LEU A 34 12.19 2.62 -13.81
CA LEU A 34 12.47 1.30 -13.24
C LEU A 34 11.91 0.20 -14.13
N GLN A 35 10.68 0.35 -14.64
CA GLN A 35 10.09 -0.59 -15.59
C GLN A 35 10.89 -0.69 -16.89
N THR A 36 11.44 0.41 -17.40
CA THR A 36 12.26 0.38 -18.62
C THR A 36 13.56 -0.42 -18.41
N GLY A 37 14.12 -0.38 -17.20
CA GLY A 37 15.34 -1.11 -16.85
C GLY A 37 15.10 -2.59 -16.47
N ASN A 38 13.86 -2.99 -16.21
CA ASN A 38 13.51 -4.33 -15.73
C ASN A 38 12.59 -5.04 -16.72
N ARG A 39 12.85 -6.32 -16.98
CA ARG A 39 12.01 -7.12 -17.88
C ARG A 39 10.69 -7.54 -17.24
N ARG A 40 10.65 -7.59 -15.92
CA ARG A 40 9.49 -7.97 -15.11
C ARG A 40 8.64 -6.75 -14.78
N THR A 41 7.37 -6.99 -14.52
CA THR A 41 6.44 -5.92 -14.13
C THR A 41 6.80 -5.38 -12.76
N ILE A 42 7.03 -4.07 -12.68
CA ILE A 42 7.26 -3.35 -11.44
C ILE A 42 5.92 -2.91 -10.86
N ALA A 43 5.70 -3.23 -9.60
CA ALA A 43 4.51 -2.81 -8.87
C ALA A 43 4.90 -2.02 -7.61
N LEU A 44 4.11 -0.98 -7.33
CA LEU A 44 4.24 -0.17 -6.13
C LEU A 44 3.60 -0.91 -4.96
N MET A 45 4.30 -0.97 -3.83
CA MET A 45 3.78 -1.55 -2.59
C MET A 45 3.24 -0.51 -1.63
N GLY A 46 3.93 0.62 -1.53
CA GLY A 46 3.49 1.73 -0.70
C GLY A 46 4.43 2.92 -0.77
N VAL A 47 4.00 4.01 -0.16
CA VAL A 47 4.73 5.28 -0.13
C VAL A 47 4.62 5.94 1.24
N ILE A 48 5.66 6.69 1.60
CA ILE A 48 5.70 7.59 2.75
C ILE A 48 5.89 8.99 2.20
N ARG A 49 4.92 9.88 2.44
CA ARG A 49 4.93 11.28 2.01
C ARG A 49 5.80 12.11 2.95
N THR A 50 6.70 12.86 2.33
CA THR A 50 7.71 13.66 3.02
C THR A 50 7.67 15.12 2.58
N SER A 51 8.13 15.99 3.47
CA SER A 51 8.05 17.45 3.34
C SER A 51 9.35 18.07 2.82
N SER A 52 10.51 17.41 2.99
CA SER A 52 11.81 17.93 2.55
C SER A 52 12.76 16.83 2.04
N VAL A 53 13.80 17.23 1.28
CA VAL A 53 14.81 16.29 0.72
C VAL A 53 15.61 15.61 1.83
N GLU A 54 15.87 16.35 2.90
CA GLU A 54 16.60 15.91 4.07
C GLU A 54 15.84 14.78 4.76
N GLU A 55 14.54 14.98 4.99
CA GLU A 55 13.65 14.01 5.61
C GLU A 55 13.53 12.72 4.79
N ASP A 56 13.42 12.81 3.45
CA ASP A 56 13.45 11.63 2.58
C ASP A 56 14.70 10.79 2.81
N GLY A 57 15.85 11.46 2.94
CA GLY A 57 17.14 10.80 3.13
C GLY A 57 17.30 10.19 4.51
N GLU A 58 16.71 10.81 5.54
CA GLU A 58 16.68 10.25 6.89
C GLU A 58 15.81 9.00 6.97
N ILE A 59 14.60 9.05 6.41
CA ILE A 59 13.66 7.91 6.39
C ILE A 59 14.21 6.77 5.51
N GLU A 60 14.74 7.08 4.32
CA GLU A 60 15.37 6.07 3.46
C GLU A 60 16.53 5.36 4.17
N ARG A 61 17.40 6.13 4.83
CA ARG A 61 18.52 5.58 5.61
C ARG A 61 18.05 4.74 6.78
N GLU A 62 17.06 5.22 7.55
CA GLU A 62 16.46 4.48 8.66
C GLU A 62 15.92 3.13 8.20
N LEU A 63 15.19 3.08 7.08
CA LEU A 63 14.65 1.84 6.52
C LEU A 63 15.74 0.92 5.99
N HIS A 64 16.78 1.46 5.33
CA HIS A 64 17.93 0.67 4.88
C HIS A 64 18.70 0.08 6.07
N ASP A 65 18.82 0.82 7.16
CA ASP A 65 19.45 0.36 8.40
C ASP A 65 18.59 -0.72 9.08
N LEU A 66 17.27 -0.53 9.13
CA LEU A 66 16.32 -1.50 9.69
C LEU A 66 16.37 -2.84 8.96
N PHE A 67 16.53 -2.83 7.64
CA PHE A 67 16.55 -4.03 6.80
C PHE A 67 17.94 -4.44 6.33
N ARG A 68 18.99 -3.95 6.99
CA ARG A 68 20.39 -4.23 6.64
C ARG A 68 20.69 -5.72 6.54
N ASP A 69 20.14 -6.53 7.45
CA ASP A 69 20.35 -7.99 7.48
C ASP A 69 19.58 -8.73 6.37
N LYS A 70 18.64 -8.06 5.72
CA LYS A 70 17.82 -8.57 4.59
C LYS A 70 18.24 -7.94 3.26
N HIS A 71 19.34 -7.18 3.24
CA HIS A 71 19.90 -6.55 2.05
C HIS A 71 20.49 -7.59 1.10
N ASP A 72 20.33 -7.37 -0.20
CA ASP A 72 20.96 -8.20 -1.22
C ASP A 72 21.89 -7.37 -2.10
N VAL A 73 21.33 -6.51 -2.97
CA VAL A 73 22.13 -5.69 -3.91
C VAL A 73 21.60 -4.27 -3.99
N ARG A 74 22.51 -3.30 -3.79
CA ARG A 74 22.25 -1.84 -3.89
C ARG A 74 21.14 -1.36 -2.98
N GLU A 75 19.94 -1.16 -3.52
CA GLU A 75 18.76 -0.62 -2.83
C GLU A 75 17.63 -1.66 -2.79
N TRP A 76 17.97 -2.93 -2.99
CA TRP A 76 17.02 -4.04 -3.04
C TRP A 76 17.22 -4.98 -1.85
N PHE A 77 16.09 -5.42 -1.31
CA PHE A 77 15.98 -6.18 -0.07
C PHE A 77 15.05 -7.37 -0.27
N PHE A 78 15.32 -8.47 0.43
CA PHE A 78 14.48 -9.66 0.42
C PHE A 78 13.51 -9.60 1.60
N LEU A 79 12.32 -9.05 1.34
CA LEU A 79 11.34 -8.69 2.36
C LEU A 79 10.01 -9.41 2.15
N THR A 80 9.25 -9.52 3.21
CA THR A 80 7.85 -9.95 3.16
C THR A 80 6.94 -8.74 2.97
N PRO A 81 5.70 -8.92 2.49
CA PRO A 81 4.76 -7.81 2.47
C PRO A 81 4.44 -7.25 3.86
N GLU A 82 4.44 -8.10 4.88
CA GLU A 82 4.26 -7.70 6.28
C GLU A 82 5.37 -6.73 6.72
N ASP A 83 6.63 -6.96 6.31
CA ASP A 83 7.73 -6.01 6.58
C ASP A 83 7.43 -4.61 6.02
N VAL A 84 6.80 -4.54 4.83
CA VAL A 84 6.42 -3.25 4.21
C VAL A 84 5.25 -2.63 4.94
N ILE A 85 4.20 -3.42 5.24
CA ILE A 85 3.01 -2.97 5.97
C ILE A 85 3.40 -2.40 7.33
N ASP A 86 4.23 -3.11 8.10
CA ASP A 86 4.72 -2.66 9.40
C ASP A 86 5.56 -1.39 9.29
N SER A 87 6.35 -1.26 8.22
CA SER A 87 7.11 -0.04 7.95
C SER A 87 6.19 1.14 7.68
N LEU A 88 5.14 0.95 6.87
CA LEU A 88 4.15 1.99 6.58
C LEU A 88 3.40 2.43 7.85
N LYS A 89 2.99 1.47 8.69
CA LYS A 89 2.30 1.75 9.97
C LYS A 89 3.10 2.68 10.88
N ARG A 90 4.44 2.57 10.91
CA ARG A 90 5.32 3.45 11.71
C ARG A 90 5.23 4.93 11.34
N TYR A 91 4.88 5.24 10.09
CA TYR A 91 4.75 6.62 9.61
C TYR A 91 3.28 7.09 9.52
N SER A 92 2.33 6.21 9.86
CA SER A 92 0.91 6.50 10.10
C SER A 92 0.31 7.49 9.09
N SER A 93 -0.07 8.70 9.51
CA SER A 93 -0.75 9.71 8.68
C SER A 93 -0.01 10.13 7.40
N ARG A 94 1.25 9.72 7.24
CA ARG A 94 2.09 10.04 6.09
C ARG A 94 2.29 8.86 5.16
N ALA A 95 1.84 7.67 5.54
CA ALA A 95 2.06 6.45 4.81
C ALA A 95 0.80 5.98 4.06
N TYR A 96 1.04 5.32 2.93
CA TYR A 96 0.01 4.82 2.05
C TYR A 96 0.43 3.47 1.49
N ILE A 97 -0.44 2.45 1.61
CA ILE A 97 -0.30 1.19 0.89
C ILE A 97 -0.87 1.33 -0.52
N ALA A 98 -0.32 0.59 -1.49
CA ALA A 98 -0.91 0.54 -2.82
C ALA A 98 -2.21 -0.29 -2.80
N ILE A 99 -3.24 0.24 -3.44
CA ILE A 99 -4.56 -0.37 -3.57
C ILE A 99 -4.73 -1.10 -4.90
N GLY A 100 -5.59 -2.12 -4.92
CA GLY A 100 -6.03 -2.79 -6.14
C GLY A 100 -6.90 -1.89 -7.02
N GLN A 101 -7.00 -2.21 -8.31
CA GLN A 101 -7.86 -1.47 -9.24
C GLN A 101 -9.34 -1.86 -9.11
N ASP A 102 -9.61 -3.10 -8.71
CA ASP A 102 -10.94 -3.71 -8.69
C ASP A 102 -11.42 -3.99 -7.25
N ALA A 103 -11.04 -3.11 -6.32
CA ALA A 103 -11.35 -3.25 -4.90
C ALA A 103 -12.88 -3.42 -4.68
N PHE A 104 -13.26 -4.42 -3.88
CA PHE A 104 -14.67 -4.74 -3.56
C PHE A 104 -15.54 -5.24 -4.71
N GLU A 105 -14.96 -5.63 -5.86
CA GLU A 105 -15.72 -6.33 -6.89
C GLU A 105 -16.01 -7.79 -6.48
N ILE A 106 -17.18 -8.33 -6.85
CA ILE A 106 -17.50 -9.74 -6.62
C ILE A 106 -16.67 -10.59 -7.59
N ILE A 107 -15.82 -11.45 -7.05
CA ILE A 107 -14.94 -12.34 -7.82
C ILE A 107 -15.46 -13.78 -7.91
N SER A 108 -16.22 -14.21 -6.91
CA SER A 108 -16.78 -15.56 -6.84
C SER A 108 -17.96 -15.62 -5.87
N TYR A 109 -18.61 -16.78 -5.83
CA TYR A 109 -19.57 -17.14 -4.80
C TYR A 109 -19.09 -18.43 -4.17
N ASP A 110 -19.20 -18.52 -2.84
CA ASP A 110 -18.91 -19.76 -2.13
C ASP A 110 -20.02 -20.81 -2.35
N ARG A 111 -19.93 -21.94 -1.66
CA ARG A 111 -20.90 -23.05 -1.80
C ARG A 111 -22.31 -22.68 -1.33
N ASP A 112 -22.43 -21.68 -0.47
CA ASP A 112 -23.69 -21.22 0.11
C ASP A 112 -24.21 -19.97 -0.61
N ALA A 113 -23.63 -19.63 -1.78
CA ALA A 113 -23.94 -18.46 -2.58
C ALA A 113 -23.67 -17.12 -1.87
N VAL A 114 -22.72 -17.11 -0.92
CA VAL A 114 -22.20 -15.88 -0.33
C VAL A 114 -21.15 -15.29 -1.28
N PRO A 115 -21.27 -14.01 -1.67
CA PRO A 115 -20.29 -13.39 -2.55
C PRO A 115 -18.92 -13.23 -1.88
N GLU A 116 -17.88 -13.59 -2.61
CA GLU A 116 -16.48 -13.33 -2.27
C GLU A 116 -16.02 -12.09 -3.04
N PHE A 117 -15.37 -11.15 -2.33
CA PHE A 117 -14.97 -9.86 -2.87
C PHE A 117 -13.45 -9.77 -3.10
N ALA A 118 -13.04 -9.05 -4.13
CA ALA A 118 -11.64 -8.71 -4.36
C ALA A 118 -11.09 -7.86 -3.21
N SER A 119 -9.95 -8.27 -2.67
CA SER A 119 -9.26 -7.50 -1.63
C SER A 119 -8.85 -6.12 -2.16
N PRO A 120 -9.09 -5.04 -1.41
CA PRO A 120 -8.61 -3.71 -1.78
C PRO A 120 -7.08 -3.61 -1.69
N TRP A 121 -6.41 -4.52 -0.97
CA TRP A 121 -4.97 -4.47 -0.72
C TRP A 121 -4.24 -5.53 -1.54
N LEU A 122 -3.29 -5.07 -2.36
CA LEU A 122 -2.53 -5.95 -3.26
C LEU A 122 -1.47 -6.81 -2.54
N TRP A 123 -1.10 -6.43 -1.32
CA TRP A 123 0.13 -6.92 -0.68
C TRP A 123 -0.13 -7.69 0.61
N GLY A 124 -1.38 -7.89 1.02
CA GLY A 124 -1.69 -8.66 2.21
C GLY A 124 -3.02 -8.24 2.81
N ASP A 125 -3.47 -9.01 3.78
CA ASP A 125 -4.70 -8.73 4.49
C ASP A 125 -4.42 -7.67 5.56
N THR A 126 -5.04 -6.51 5.42
CA THR A 126 -5.01 -5.46 6.43
C THR A 126 -6.43 -5.12 6.87
N ASP A 127 -6.56 -4.35 7.94
CA ASP A 127 -7.87 -3.89 8.40
C ASP A 127 -8.22 -2.51 7.79
N LEU A 128 -9.50 -2.26 7.56
CA LEU A 128 -10.05 -0.96 7.13
C LEU A 128 -9.80 0.18 8.13
N TYR A 129 -9.56 -0.13 9.41
CA TYR A 129 -9.09 0.81 10.43
C TYR A 129 -7.56 1.01 10.41
N GLU A 130 -6.80 0.14 9.76
CA GLU A 130 -5.36 0.31 9.60
C GLU A 130 -5.01 1.01 8.29
N PHE A 131 -5.67 0.63 7.18
CA PHE A 131 -5.47 1.23 5.88
C PHE A 131 -6.80 1.54 5.21
N CYS A 132 -6.95 2.77 4.73
CA CYS A 132 -8.15 3.15 4.00
C CYS A 132 -8.22 2.34 2.70
N PRO A 133 -9.31 1.59 2.43
CA PRO A 133 -9.38 0.77 1.23
C PRO A 133 -9.57 1.59 -0.05
N ASN A 134 -9.99 2.85 0.04
CA ASN A 134 -10.17 3.74 -1.11
C ASN A 134 -8.87 4.44 -1.56
N CYS A 135 -8.02 4.86 -0.62
CA CYS A 135 -6.82 5.66 -0.95
C CYS A 135 -5.52 5.07 -0.40
N GLY A 136 -5.59 3.98 0.37
CA GLY A 136 -4.45 3.30 0.96
C GLY A 136 -3.87 3.98 2.20
N TRP A 137 -4.49 5.02 2.76
CA TRP A 137 -3.93 5.80 3.88
C TRP A 137 -3.79 4.98 5.18
N ALA A 138 -2.61 4.97 5.79
CA ALA A 138 -2.24 4.11 6.94
C ALA A 138 -2.78 4.55 8.31
N SER A 139 -3.85 5.36 8.32
CA SER A 139 -4.66 5.63 9.52
C SER A 139 -6.10 5.15 9.36
N GLY A 140 -6.39 4.45 8.26
CA GLY A 140 -7.68 3.81 8.03
C GLY A 140 -8.87 4.75 8.09
N TRP A 141 -9.99 4.19 8.52
CA TRP A 141 -11.20 4.93 8.85
C TRP A 141 -11.19 5.38 10.31
N THR A 142 -11.87 6.49 10.57
CA THR A 142 -12.01 7.08 11.90
C THR A 142 -13.47 7.46 12.11
N TYR A 143 -14.00 7.07 13.27
CA TYR A 143 -15.35 7.44 13.67
C TYR A 143 -15.48 8.95 13.88
N SER A 144 -16.51 9.54 13.30
CA SER A 144 -16.85 10.94 13.47
C SER A 144 -18.29 11.08 13.94
N GLU A 145 -18.48 11.55 15.18
CA GLU A 145 -19.82 11.85 15.74
C GLU A 145 -20.59 12.87 14.89
N ASN A 146 -19.89 13.85 14.32
CA ASN A 146 -20.51 14.88 13.47
C ASN A 146 -21.02 14.32 12.15
N PHE A 147 -20.37 13.28 11.63
CA PHE A 147 -20.78 12.59 10.41
C PHE A 147 -21.79 11.48 10.70
N GLY A 148 -21.76 10.93 11.92
CA GLY A 148 -22.59 9.81 12.34
C GLY A 148 -22.10 8.46 11.84
N GLY A 149 -20.80 8.32 11.55
CA GLY A 149 -20.23 7.12 10.96
C GLY A 149 -18.71 7.17 10.80
N ASP A 150 -18.16 6.09 10.23
CA ASP A 150 -16.74 5.94 9.94
C ASP A 150 -16.35 6.60 8.59
N LEU A 151 -15.29 7.41 8.60
CA LEU A 151 -14.72 7.99 7.37
C LEU A 151 -13.20 8.05 7.38
N CYS A 152 -12.61 8.04 6.19
CA CYS A 152 -11.20 8.32 5.99
C CYS A 152 -10.96 9.83 6.00
N LEU A 153 -10.15 10.32 6.94
CA LEU A 153 -9.84 11.75 7.05
C LEU A 153 -8.98 12.28 5.89
N GLU A 154 -8.31 11.41 5.13
CA GLU A 154 -7.46 11.80 4.00
C GLU A 154 -8.23 11.92 2.67
N CYS A 155 -9.14 11.00 2.36
CA CYS A 155 -9.89 11.02 1.09
C CYS A 155 -11.38 11.30 1.23
N GLY A 156 -11.92 11.32 2.45
CA GLY A 156 -13.34 11.55 2.72
C GLY A 156 -14.26 10.37 2.44
N ALA A 157 -13.73 9.24 1.94
CA ALA A 157 -14.53 8.02 1.75
C ALA A 157 -15.08 7.52 3.09
N SER A 158 -16.33 7.07 3.07
CA SER A 158 -17.08 6.66 4.25
C SER A 158 -17.75 5.31 4.06
N GLU A 159 -18.16 4.66 5.17
CA GLU A 159 -18.91 3.40 5.12
C GLU A 159 -20.16 3.48 4.24
N HIS A 160 -20.85 4.62 4.26
CA HIS A 160 -22.05 4.87 3.46
C HIS A 160 -21.82 4.84 1.95
N ASP A 161 -20.58 5.04 1.49
CA ASP A 161 -20.24 4.95 0.06
C ASP A 161 -20.24 3.49 -0.42
N TYR A 162 -20.11 2.53 0.49
CA TYR A 162 -20.10 1.09 0.22
C TYR A 162 -21.44 0.42 0.55
N ASP A 163 -22.22 0.97 1.47
CA ASP A 163 -23.56 0.46 1.82
C ASP A 163 -24.61 0.66 0.72
N ARG A 164 -24.40 1.60 -0.21
CA ARG A 164 -25.34 1.93 -1.29
C ARG A 164 -25.37 0.92 -2.46
N LEU A 165 -24.61 -0.17 -2.39
CA LEU A 165 -24.59 -1.23 -3.41
C LEU A 165 -25.55 -2.40 -3.10
N GLY A 166 -26.46 -2.24 -2.14
CA GLY A 166 -27.60 -3.15 -1.98
C GLY A 166 -28.55 -3.05 -3.19
N PRO A 167 -29.15 -4.17 -3.65
CA PRO A 167 -29.98 -4.18 -4.85
C PRO A 167 -31.33 -3.54 -4.54
N ASP A 168 -31.44 -2.23 -4.71
CA ASP A 168 -32.72 -1.52 -4.88
C ASP A 168 -32.47 -0.16 -5.57
N GLU A 169 -32.20 -0.21 -6.88
CA GLU A 169 -32.76 0.70 -7.92
C GLU A 169 -32.42 0.21 -9.35
#